data_AF-A0A8B2HTA5-F1
#
_entry.id   AF-A0A8B2HTA5-F1
#
_cell.length_a   1.000
_cell.length_b   1.000
_cell.length_c   1.000
_cell.angle_alpha   90.00
_cell.angle_beta   90.00
_cell.angle_gamma   90.00
#
_symmetry.space_group_name_H-M   'P 1'
#
loop_
_entity.id
_entity.type
_entity.pdbx_description
1 polymer ?
#
loop_
_entity_poly.entity_id
_entity_poly.type
_entity_poly.pdbx_seq_one_letter_code
_entity_poly.pdbx_strand_id
1 'polypeptide(L)'
;MGYLGNHLATVVTGVFAAVLTGLWPYFVDFAPILHFVFIMAVPITWFLTFTCWISQRSADYMKKFEASHTHSEKKSLSNSQTTQVYASNPNQVSYAEIKEAQNQLTGELNQLKESVKIKDDEIERLNQEISNLQTLVQIESLKTELANLKMLASGKKK
;
A
#
# COMPACT_ATOMS: atom_id res chain seq x y z
N MET A 1 -18.69 21.70 22.62
CA MET A 1 -17.60 21.46 21.66
C MET A 1 -17.78 22.44 20.51
N GLY A 2 -16.77 23.27 20.21
CA GLY A 2 -16.89 24.40 19.28
C GLY A 2 -17.31 23.97 17.86
N TYR A 3 -17.98 24.88 17.14
CA TYR A 3 -18.67 24.66 15.86
C TYR A 3 -17.80 24.09 14.71
N LEU A 4 -16.48 24.00 14.90
CA LEU A 4 -15.50 23.45 13.94
C LEU A 4 -14.67 22.27 14.50
N GLY A 5 -15.22 21.51 15.44
CA GLY A 5 -14.55 20.38 16.13
C GLY A 5 -13.65 19.53 15.22
N ASN A 6 -12.45 19.20 15.72
CA ASN A 6 -11.36 18.39 15.12
C ASN A 6 -10.93 18.68 13.66
N HIS A 7 -11.68 19.47 12.90
CA HIS A 7 -11.42 19.84 11.51
C HIS A 7 -10.71 21.18 11.35
N LEU A 8 -10.47 21.88 12.46
CA LEU A 8 -9.82 23.19 12.48
C LEU A 8 -8.48 23.18 11.71
N ALA A 9 -7.70 22.11 11.83
CA ALA A 9 -6.39 22.01 11.18
C ALA A 9 -6.50 21.87 9.65
N THR A 10 -7.52 21.19 9.11
CA THR A 10 -7.73 21.12 7.66
C THR A 10 -8.32 22.40 7.13
N VAL A 11 -9.23 23.03 7.89
CA VAL A 11 -9.83 24.31 7.51
C VAL A 11 -8.77 25.40 7.46
N VAL A 12 -7.91 25.53 8.47
CA VAL A 12 -6.85 26.55 8.48
C VAL A 12 -5.83 26.32 7.36
N THR A 13 -5.42 25.07 7.12
CA THR A 13 -4.44 24.74 6.07
C THR A 13 -5.04 24.93 4.67
N GLY A 14 -6.31 24.56 4.49
CA GLY A 14 -7.03 24.74 3.22
C GLY A 14 -7.31 26.21 2.90
N VAL A 15 -7.70 27.02 3.88
CA VAL A 15 -7.86 28.47 3.70
C VAL A 15 -6.51 29.11 3.37
N PHE A 16 -5.43 28.70 4.05
CA PHE A 16 -4.09 29.18 3.74
C PHE A 16 -3.65 28.82 2.32
N ALA A 17 -3.88 27.58 1.87
CA ALA A 17 -3.59 27.14 0.51
C ALA A 17 -4.40 27.91 -0.54
N ALA A 18 -5.68 28.18 -0.27
CA ALA A 18 -6.54 28.97 -1.14
C ALA A 18 -6.07 30.43 -1.24
N VAL A 19 -5.68 31.06 -0.13
CA VAL A 19 -5.11 32.41 -0.12
C VAL A 19 -3.80 32.44 -0.91
N LEU A 20 -2.89 31.48 -0.69
CA LEU A 20 -1.64 31.39 -1.45
C LEU A 20 -1.88 31.25 -2.96
N THR A 21 -2.86 30.45 -3.34
CA THR A 21 -3.23 30.21 -4.75
C THR A 21 -3.89 31.45 -5.36
N GLY A 22 -4.76 32.14 -4.64
CA GLY A 22 -5.41 33.37 -5.12
C GLY A 22 -4.47 34.58 -5.17
N LEU A 23 -3.46 34.60 -4.31
CA LEU A 23 -2.43 35.64 -4.29
C LEU A 23 -1.37 35.44 -5.39
N TRP A 24 -1.29 34.23 -5.95
CA TRP A 24 -0.36 33.88 -7.03
C TRP A 24 -0.43 34.85 -8.22
N PRO A 25 -1.55 35.03 -8.94
CA PRO A 25 -1.60 35.90 -10.12
C PRO A 25 -1.20 37.36 -9.85
N TYR A 26 -1.38 37.84 -8.62
CA TYR A 26 -1.00 39.21 -8.24
C TYR A 26 0.52 39.39 -8.04
N PHE A 27 1.22 38.35 -7.59
CA PHE A 27 2.67 38.40 -7.34
C PHE A 27 3.53 37.85 -8.48
N VAL A 28 2.94 37.16 -9.47
CA VAL A 28 3.67 36.68 -10.68
C VAL A 28 4.32 37.84 -11.42
N ASP A 29 3.61 38.96 -11.56
CA ASP A 29 4.05 40.09 -12.39
C ASP A 29 5.09 40.99 -11.69
N PHE A 30 5.32 40.82 -10.38
CA PHE A 30 6.25 41.67 -9.61
C PHE A 30 7.71 41.18 -9.65
N ALA A 31 7.94 39.86 -9.63
CA ALA A 31 9.29 39.30 -9.65
C ALA A 31 9.33 37.82 -10.10
N PRO A 32 10.22 37.42 -11.02
CA PRO A 32 10.36 36.03 -11.48
C PRO A 32 10.70 35.02 -10.37
N ILE A 33 11.38 35.48 -9.31
CA ILE A 33 11.76 34.62 -8.18
C ILE A 33 10.55 34.21 -7.34
N LEU A 34 9.52 35.07 -7.21
CA LEU A 34 8.29 34.74 -6.50
C LEU A 34 7.46 33.71 -7.27
N HIS A 35 7.39 33.83 -8.61
CA HIS A 35 6.70 32.85 -9.46
C HIS A 35 7.22 31.42 -9.24
N PHE A 36 8.54 31.24 -9.14
CA PHE A 36 9.15 29.93 -8.84
C PHE A 36 8.76 29.39 -7.45
N VAL A 37 8.75 30.26 -6.42
CA VAL A 37 8.31 29.87 -5.07
C VAL A 37 6.84 29.45 -5.07
N PHE A 38 5.96 30.19 -5.74
CA PHE A 38 4.54 29.84 -5.83
C PHE A 38 4.31 28.51 -6.57
N ILE A 39 5.04 28.24 -7.65
CA ILE A 39 4.89 26.99 -8.43
C ILE A 39 5.20 25.73 -7.63
N MET A 40 6.10 25.83 -6.65
CA MET A 40 6.45 24.74 -5.73
C MET A 40 5.59 24.76 -4.46
N ALA A 41 5.31 25.93 -3.90
CA ALA A 41 4.59 26.07 -2.62
C ALA A 41 3.10 25.73 -2.74
N VAL A 42 2.46 26.07 -3.85
CA VAL A 42 1.03 25.77 -4.09
C VAL A 42 0.77 24.25 -4.06
N PRO A 43 1.46 23.39 -4.82
CA PRO A 43 1.22 21.96 -4.76
C PRO A 43 1.58 21.34 -3.38
N ILE A 44 2.63 21.83 -2.72
CA ILE A 44 3.02 21.34 -1.38
C ILE A 44 1.94 21.64 -0.34
N THR A 45 1.37 22.85 -0.35
CA THR A 45 0.32 23.26 0.61
C THR A 45 -1.01 22.56 0.36
N TRP A 46 -1.35 22.31 -0.91
CA TRP A 46 -2.50 21.47 -1.27
C TRP A 46 -2.32 20.02 -0.84
N PHE A 47 -1.11 19.46 -1.02
CA PHE A 47 -0.77 18.12 -0.52
C PHE A 47 -0.91 18.04 1.01
N LEU A 48 -0.38 19.02 1.74
CA LEU A 48 -0.50 19.08 3.20
C LEU A 48 -1.96 19.19 3.66
N THR A 49 -2.79 19.94 2.93
CA THR A 49 -4.24 20.04 3.18
C THR A 49 -4.90 18.68 3.02
N PHE A 50 -4.56 17.93 1.98
CA PHE A 50 -5.07 16.57 1.76
C PHE A 50 -4.61 15.60 2.85
N THR A 51 -3.34 15.67 3.27
CA THR A 51 -2.83 14.86 4.38
C THR A 51 -3.51 15.23 5.72
N CYS A 52 -3.79 16.51 5.97
CA CYS A 52 -4.52 16.93 7.17
C CYS A 52 -5.97 16.42 7.14
N TRP A 53 -6.60 16.43 5.96
CA TRP A 53 -7.94 15.89 5.76
C TRP A 53 -7.99 14.37 6.01
N ILE A 54 -7.05 13.61 5.45
CA ILE A 54 -7.01 12.15 5.65
C ILE A 54 -6.75 11.78 7.12
N SER A 55 -5.91 12.57 7.80
CA SER A 55 -5.59 12.39 9.22
C SER A 55 -6.79 12.67 10.13
N GLN A 56 -7.68 13.59 9.76
CA GLN A 56 -8.90 13.84 10.53
C GLN A 56 -9.96 12.80 10.22
N ARG A 57 -10.11 12.45 8.94
CA ARG A 57 -11.03 11.42 8.49
C ARG A 57 -10.76 10.09 9.20
N SER A 58 -9.49 9.70 9.37
CA SER A 58 -9.11 8.51 10.15
C SER A 58 -9.48 8.61 11.64
N ALA A 59 -9.26 9.77 12.28
CA ALA A 59 -9.63 9.99 13.67
C ALA A 59 -11.16 10.00 13.89
N ASP A 60 -11.94 10.51 12.91
CA ASP A 60 -13.40 10.53 12.97
C ASP A 60 -14.02 9.14 12.79
N TYR A 61 -13.40 8.27 11.96
CA TYR A 61 -13.80 6.87 11.87
C TYR A 61 -13.66 6.15 13.22
N MET A 62 -12.67 6.53 14.04
CA MET A 62 -12.47 5.95 15.37
C MET A 62 -13.50 6.47 16.39
N LYS A 63 -13.82 7.77 16.41
CA LYS A 63 -14.81 8.33 17.35
C LYS A 63 -16.25 7.92 17.07
N LYS A 64 -16.63 7.68 15.80
CA LYS A 64 -17.97 7.21 15.43
C LYS A 64 -18.26 5.78 15.91
N PHE A 65 -17.23 4.96 16.04
CA PHE A 65 -17.36 3.61 16.59
C PHE A 65 -17.62 3.63 18.11
N GLU A 66 -17.12 4.65 18.81
CA GLU A 66 -17.23 4.78 20.28
C GLU A 66 -18.58 5.40 20.74
N ALA A 67 -19.13 6.36 19.99
CA ALA A 67 -20.36 7.07 20.37
C ALA A 67 -21.66 6.23 20.29
N SER A 68 -21.62 5.03 19.69
CA SER A 68 -22.79 4.14 19.62
C SER A 68 -23.01 3.29 20.89
N HIS A 69 -22.11 3.36 21.88
CA HIS A 69 -22.13 2.49 23.07
C HIS A 69 -22.31 3.22 24.42
N THR A 70 -22.57 4.52 24.46
CA THR A 70 -22.71 5.24 25.74
C THR A 70 -23.84 6.26 25.69
N HIS A 71 -25.05 5.79 25.99
CA HIS A 71 -26.07 6.64 26.61
C HIS A 71 -25.96 6.52 28.13
N SER A 72 -25.91 7.65 28.83
CA SER A 72 -25.68 7.81 30.28
C SER A 72 -24.20 7.67 30.67
N GLU A 73 -23.52 8.61 31.34
CA GLU A 73 -23.98 9.51 32.40
C GLU A 73 -23.00 10.70 32.57
N LYS A 74 -23.51 11.80 33.11
CA LYS A 74 -22.88 13.12 33.24
C LYS A 74 -21.61 13.12 34.11
N LYS A 75 -20.65 14.03 33.83
CA LYS A 75 -20.24 15.04 34.82
C LYS A 75 -19.44 16.21 34.25
N SER A 76 -19.98 17.40 34.50
CA SER A 76 -19.29 18.70 34.58
C SER A 76 -18.15 18.65 35.59
N LEU A 77 -16.97 19.22 35.27
CA LEU A 77 -16.24 20.21 36.10
C LEU A 77 -14.75 20.35 35.70
N SER A 78 -14.39 21.60 35.39
CA SER A 78 -13.18 22.33 35.82
C SER A 78 -11.76 21.91 35.37
N ASN A 79 -11.19 22.82 34.57
CA ASN A 79 -9.90 23.51 34.77
C ASN A 79 -8.56 22.74 34.71
N SER A 80 -7.67 23.31 33.90
CA SER A 80 -6.20 23.37 34.02
C SER A 80 -5.34 22.17 33.57
N GLN A 81 -4.71 22.38 32.40
CA GLN A 81 -3.27 22.30 32.15
C GLN A 81 -2.52 20.95 32.26
N THR A 82 -1.66 20.75 31.24
CA THR A 82 -0.37 20.03 31.29
C THR A 82 -0.36 18.53 30.92
N THR A 83 0.07 18.31 29.68
CA THR A 83 1.16 17.39 29.26
C THR A 83 1.11 15.90 29.69
N GLN A 84 0.92 15.08 28.66
CA GLN A 84 1.45 13.72 28.44
C GLN A 84 1.36 12.68 29.56
N VAL A 85 0.52 11.67 29.35
CA VAL A 85 0.87 10.27 29.67
C VAL A 85 0.28 9.36 28.60
N TYR A 86 1.13 8.44 28.15
CA TYR A 86 0.86 7.28 27.31
C TYR A 86 -0.31 6.42 27.81
N ALA A 87 -0.78 5.56 26.91
CA ALA A 87 -1.58 4.36 27.14
C ALA A 87 -3.09 4.59 27.37
N SER A 88 -3.88 4.01 26.46
CA SER A 88 -4.93 3.01 26.73
C SER A 88 -6.04 3.11 25.67
N ASN A 89 -5.87 2.43 24.54
CA ASN A 89 -7.00 1.79 23.87
C ASN A 89 -7.40 0.56 24.72
N PRO A 90 -8.66 0.07 24.74
CA PRO A 90 -9.24 -0.40 23.48
C PRO A 90 -10.78 -0.35 23.34
N ASN A 91 -11.15 -0.05 22.10
CA ASN A 91 -12.21 -0.72 21.33
C ASN A 91 -12.50 -2.15 21.81
N GLN A 92 -13.68 -2.40 22.38
CA GLN A 92 -14.19 -3.76 22.50
C GLN A 92 -14.75 -4.18 21.13
N VAL A 93 -13.88 -4.70 20.28
CA VAL A 93 -14.30 -5.61 19.21
C VAL A 93 -14.85 -6.84 19.93
N SER A 94 -16.08 -7.25 19.59
CA SER A 94 -16.68 -8.44 20.21
C SER A 94 -15.75 -9.63 19.97
N TYR A 95 -15.39 -10.36 21.03
CA TYR A 95 -14.53 -11.54 20.96
C TYR A 95 -14.98 -12.54 19.88
N ALA A 96 -16.28 -12.57 19.58
CA ALA A 96 -16.86 -13.36 18.51
C ALA A 96 -16.42 -12.91 17.11
N GLU A 97 -16.36 -11.60 16.83
CA GLU A 97 -15.94 -11.06 15.53
C GLU A 97 -14.44 -11.22 15.30
N ILE A 98 -13.62 -11.06 16.35
CA ILE A 98 -12.18 -11.38 16.28
C ILE A 98 -11.98 -12.86 15.97
N LYS A 99 -12.74 -13.74 16.62
CA LYS A 99 -12.67 -15.19 16.43
C LYS A 99 -13.17 -15.62 15.05
N GLU A 100 -14.19 -14.95 14.54
CA GLU A 100 -14.71 -15.16 13.18
C GLU A 100 -13.69 -14.71 12.13
N ALA A 101 -13.12 -13.51 12.26
CA ALA A 101 -12.07 -13.01 11.40
C ALA A 101 -10.82 -13.92 11.45
N GLN A 102 -10.43 -14.41 12.64
CA GLN A 102 -9.33 -15.36 12.78
C GLN A 102 -9.61 -16.68 12.05
N ASN A 103 -10.84 -17.21 12.14
CA ASN A 103 -11.23 -18.43 11.45
C ASN A 103 -11.24 -18.24 9.92
N GLN A 104 -11.76 -17.11 9.44
CA GLN A 104 -11.75 -16.77 8.00
C GLN A 104 -10.32 -16.65 7.47
N LEU A 105 -9.47 -15.90 8.16
CA LEU A 105 -8.05 -15.76 7.81
C LEU A 105 -7.32 -17.11 7.84
N THR A 106 -7.62 -17.97 8.82
CA THR A 106 -7.05 -19.33 8.88
C THR A 106 -7.52 -20.20 7.72
N GLY A 107 -8.78 -20.05 7.30
CA GLY A 107 -9.33 -20.72 6.12
C GLY A 107 -8.64 -20.28 4.82
N GLU A 108 -8.53 -18.98 4.60
CA GLU A 108 -7.83 -18.40 3.44
C GLU A 108 -6.35 -18.79 3.42
N LEU A 109 -5.69 -18.80 4.58
CA LEU A 109 -4.28 -19.20 4.68
C LEU A 109 -4.08 -20.67 4.28
N ASN A 110 -4.98 -21.55 4.71
CA ASN A 110 -4.92 -22.98 4.35
C ASN A 110 -5.21 -23.18 2.86
N GLN A 111 -6.20 -22.49 2.30
CA GLN A 111 -6.50 -22.55 0.87
C GLN A 111 -5.33 -22.03 0.03
N LEU A 112 -4.71 -20.92 0.43
CA LEU A 112 -3.55 -20.36 -0.24
C LEU A 112 -2.36 -21.32 -0.16
N LYS A 113 -2.13 -21.95 1.00
CA LYS A 113 -1.08 -22.96 1.20
C LYS A 113 -1.28 -24.19 0.33
N GLU A 114 -2.51 -24.66 0.16
CA GLU A 114 -2.83 -25.76 -0.75
C GLU A 114 -2.59 -25.36 -2.21
N SER A 115 -3.02 -24.16 -2.62
CA SER A 115 -2.79 -23.65 -3.97
C SER A 115 -1.31 -23.49 -4.30
N VAL A 116 -0.49 -23.03 -3.34
CA VAL A 116 0.97 -22.93 -3.50
C VAL A 116 1.59 -24.32 -3.66
N LYS A 117 1.20 -25.30 -2.82
CA LYS A 117 1.73 -26.66 -2.91
C LYS A 117 1.43 -27.30 -4.28
N ILE A 118 0.21 -27.15 -4.80
CA ILE A 118 -0.15 -27.65 -6.13
C ILE A 118 0.69 -26.99 -7.22
N LYS A 119 0.95 -25.68 -7.11
CA LYS A 119 1.80 -24.96 -8.07
C LYS A 119 3.27 -25.39 -7.98
N ASP A 120 3.78 -25.69 -6.79
CA ASP A 120 5.14 -26.21 -6.61
C ASP A 120 5.29 -27.59 -7.28
N ASP A 121 4.30 -28.48 -7.13
CA ASP A 121 4.26 -29.79 -7.80
C ASP A 121 4.22 -29.62 -9.34
N GLU A 122 3.47 -28.63 -9.85
CA GLU A 122 3.40 -28.33 -11.28
C GLU A 122 4.73 -27.76 -11.83
N ILE A 123 5.40 -26.91 -11.06
CA ILE A 123 6.73 -26.39 -11.41
C ILE A 123 7.75 -27.53 -11.49
N GLU A 124 7.73 -28.47 -10.55
CA GLU A 124 8.63 -29.62 -10.56
C GLU A 124 8.41 -30.49 -11.81
N ARG A 125 7.14 -30.79 -12.14
CA ARG A 125 6.77 -31.54 -13.33
C ARG A 125 7.24 -30.85 -14.62
N LEU A 126 7.00 -29.55 -14.75
CA LEU A 126 7.42 -28.77 -15.93
C LEU A 126 8.93 -28.72 -16.07
N ASN A 127 9.66 -28.60 -14.95
CA ASN A 127 11.13 -28.61 -14.96
C ASN A 127 11.68 -29.96 -15.44
N GLN A 128 11.05 -31.06 -15.02
CA GLN A 128 11.41 -32.39 -15.51
C GLN A 128 11.15 -32.54 -17.02
N GLU A 129 10.05 -31.99 -17.52
CA GLU A 129 9.73 -31.99 -18.96
C GLU A 129 10.73 -31.18 -19.78
N ILE A 130 11.12 -29.99 -19.30
CA ILE A 130 12.15 -29.15 -19.92
C ILE A 130 13.49 -29.89 -19.97
N SER A 131 13.89 -30.54 -18.87
CA SER A 131 15.12 -31.33 -18.80
C SER A 131 15.11 -32.47 -19.84
N ASN A 132 14.01 -33.20 -19.92
CA ASN A 132 13.85 -34.27 -20.91
C ASN A 132 13.95 -33.74 -22.36
N LEU A 133 13.23 -32.65 -22.68
CA LEU A 133 13.29 -32.00 -23.99
C LEU A 133 14.70 -31.53 -24.34
N GLN A 134 15.44 -30.94 -23.39
CA GLN A 134 16.84 -30.55 -23.60
C GLN A 134 17.74 -31.75 -23.90
N THR A 135 17.55 -32.88 -23.21
CA THR A 135 18.34 -34.09 -23.50
C THR A 135 18.04 -34.65 -24.89
N LEU A 136 16.78 -34.63 -25.33
CA LEU A 136 16.38 -35.06 -26.67
C LEU A 136 17.07 -34.21 -27.75
N VAL A 137 17.03 -32.89 -27.61
CA VAL A 137 17.68 -31.95 -28.54
C VAL A 137 19.19 -32.19 -28.63
N GLN A 138 19.85 -32.45 -27.49
CA GLN A 138 21.28 -32.77 -27.49
C GLN A 138 21.60 -34.10 -28.18
N ILE A 139 20.74 -35.11 -28.03
CA ILE A 139 20.91 -36.39 -28.75
C ILE A 139 20.75 -36.18 -30.25
N GLU A 140 19.80 -35.35 -30.67
CA GLU A 140 19.59 -35.04 -32.08
C GLU A 140 20.80 -34.29 -32.67
N SER A 141 21.34 -33.30 -31.97
CA SER A 141 22.54 -32.59 -32.41
C SER A 141 23.75 -33.54 -32.50
N LEU A 142 24.01 -34.36 -31.46
CA LEU A 142 25.09 -35.34 -31.48
C LEU A 142 24.94 -36.35 -32.63
N LYS A 143 23.71 -36.78 -32.94
CA LYS A 143 23.45 -37.67 -34.07
C LYS A 143 23.78 -37.01 -35.41
N THR A 144 23.46 -35.73 -35.58
CA THR A 144 23.83 -34.98 -36.80
C THR A 144 25.34 -34.78 -36.92
N GLU A 145 26.03 -34.47 -35.82
CA GLU A 145 27.48 -34.34 -35.79
C GLU A 145 28.19 -35.67 -36.10
N LEU A 146 27.73 -36.78 -35.53
CA LEU A 146 28.26 -38.12 -35.82
C LEU A 146 28.04 -38.49 -37.28
N ALA A 147 26.86 -38.22 -37.83
CA ALA A 147 26.58 -38.44 -39.26
C ALA A 147 27.55 -37.62 -40.15
N ASN A 148 27.79 -36.36 -39.80
CA ASN A 148 28.74 -35.50 -40.52
C ASN A 148 30.18 -36.03 -40.43
N LEU A 149 30.66 -36.34 -39.22
CA LEU A 149 31.98 -36.93 -38.98
C LEU A 149 32.17 -38.25 -39.74
N LYS A 150 31.14 -39.10 -39.78
CA LYS A 150 31.16 -40.35 -40.55
C LYS A 150 31.27 -40.12 -42.05
N MET A 151 30.58 -39.11 -42.60
CA MET A 151 30.71 -38.73 -44.01
C MET A 151 32.13 -38.23 -44.32
N LEU A 152 32.69 -37.37 -43.47
CA LEU A 152 34.06 -36.86 -43.63
C LEU A 152 35.10 -37.99 -43.54
N ALA A 153 34.95 -38.93 -42.60
CA ALA A 153 35.83 -40.08 -42.49
C ALA A 153 35.70 -41.06 -43.67
N SER A 154 34.50 -41.22 -44.22
CA SER A 154 34.27 -42.05 -45.41
C SER A 154 34.77 -41.40 -46.71
N GLY A 155 34.73 -40.06 -46.81
CA GLY A 155 35.28 -39.31 -47.94
C GLY A 155 36.81 -39.33 -47.99
N LYS A 156 37.48 -39.53 -46.85
CA LYS A 156 38.95 -39.58 -46.73
C LYS A 156 39.57 -40.94 -47.09
N LYS A 157 38.77 -41.96 -47.44
CA LYS A 157 39.22 -43.32 -47.84
C LYS A 157 39.35 -43.53 -49.36
N LYS A 158 39.48 -42.47 -50.15
CA LYS A 158 39.82 -42.55 -51.59
C LYS A 158 41.19 -41.96 -51.85
#